data_AF-A0A1G0SWK1-F1
#
_entry.id   AF-A0A1G0SWK1-F1
#
_cell.length_a   1.000
_cell.length_b   1.000
_cell.length_c   1.000
_cell.angle_alpha   90.00
_cell.angle_beta   90.00
_cell.angle_gamma   90.00
#
_symmetry.space_group_name_H-M   'P 1'
#
loop_
_entity.id
_entity.type
_entity.pdbx_description
1 polymer ?
#
loop_
_entity_poly.entity_id
_entity_poly.type
_entity_poly.pdbx_seq_one_letter_code
_entity_poly.pdbx_strand_id
1 'polypeptide(L)' 'KNVPELKEKIIVTMNLLEQDPFQSKLKTHKLQGVLEDNWACSVAYDLRIIFTFVQNPSTLET' A
#
# COMPACT_ATOMS: atom_id res chain seq x y z
N LYS A 1 21.44 -1.30 -5.60
CA LYS A 1 20.78 -0.70 -4.41
C LYS A 1 20.84 -1.75 -3.29
N ASN A 2 21.86 -1.73 -2.42
CA ASN A 2 21.87 -2.53 -1.19
C ASN A 2 21.18 -1.69 -0.13
N VAL A 3 19.99 -2.09 0.34
CA VAL A 3 19.16 -1.16 1.10
C VAL A 3 18.47 -1.85 2.28
N PRO A 4 19.21 -2.28 3.32
CA PRO A 4 18.59 -2.67 4.61
C PRO A 4 17.57 -1.62 5.09
N GLU A 5 17.84 -0.33 4.87
CA GLU A 5 16.89 0.77 5.16
C GLU A 5 15.59 0.72 4.33
N LEU A 6 15.62 0.19 3.10
CA LEU A 6 14.42 0.08 2.28
C LEU A 6 13.51 -1.02 2.79
N LYS A 7 14.10 -2.13 3.26
CA LYS A 7 13.33 -3.20 3.89
C LYS A 7 12.60 -2.67 5.11
N GLU A 8 13.26 -1.88 5.95
CA GLU A 8 12.64 -1.26 7.11
C GLU A 8 11.51 -0.29 6.70
N LYS A 9 11.75 0.57 5.70
CA LYS A 9 10.71 1.46 5.17
C LYS A 9 9.49 0.72 4.64
N ILE A 10 9.71 -0.38 3.90
CA ILE A 10 8.61 -1.23 3.41
C ILE A 10 7.82 -1.80 4.58
N ILE A 11 8.49 -2.37 5.59
CA ILE A 11 7.82 -2.94 6.77
C ILE A 11 7.01 -1.87 7.51
N VAL A 12 7.58 -0.68 7.73
CA VAL A 12 6.87 0.44 8.36
C VAL A 12 5.66 0.86 7.53
N THR A 13 5.78 0.99 6.21
CA THR A 13 4.65 1.32 5.33
C THR A 13 3.57 0.24 5.38
N MET A 14 3.93 -1.05 5.41
CA MET A 14 2.98 -2.15 5.53
C MET A 14 2.22 -2.12 6.86
N ASN A 15 2.90 -1.85 7.98
CA ASN A 15 2.25 -1.71 9.29
C ASN A 15 1.25 -0.54 9.32
N LEU A 16 1.58 0.57 8.65
CA LEU A 16 0.64 1.70 8.53
C LEU A 16 -0.55 1.35 7.63
N LEU A 17 -0.29 0.64 6.53
CA LEU A 17 -1.31 0.19 5.58
C LEU A 17 -2.32 -0.76 6.23
N GLU A 18 -1.86 -1.67 7.10
CA GLU A 18 -2.70 -2.59 7.86
C GLU A 18 -3.61 -1.86 8.86
N GLN A 19 -3.14 -0.76 9.46
CA GLN A 19 -3.93 0.00 10.42
C GLN A 19 -4.99 0.87 9.76
N ASP A 20 -4.60 1.65 8.76
CA ASP A 20 -5.51 2.46 7.96
C ASP A 20 -4.87 2.78 6.60
N PRO A 21 -5.43 2.25 5.50
CA PRO A 21 -4.87 2.44 4.17
C PRO A 21 -4.98 3.87 3.65
N PHE A 22 -5.79 4.74 4.27
CA PHE A 22 -6.01 6.12 3.82
C PHE A 22 -5.27 7.16 4.66
N GLN A 23 -4.31 6.74 5.51
CA GLN A 23 -3.47 7.67 6.23
C GLN A 23 -2.73 8.63 5.29
N SER A 24 -2.73 9.92 5.62
CA SER A 24 -2.08 10.97 4.81
C SER A 24 -0.60 10.70 4.51
N LYS A 25 0.09 9.98 5.40
CA LYS A 25 1.50 9.59 5.23
C LYS A 25 1.72 8.59 4.10
N LEU A 26 0.74 7.72 3.84
CA LEU A 26 0.78 6.70 2.79
C LEU A 26 0.59 7.29 1.39
N LYS A 27 -0.08 8.45 1.28
CA LYS A 27 -0.43 9.06 -0.01
C LYS A 27 -1.13 8.06 -0.95
N THR A 28 -2.03 7.29 -0.36
CA THR A 28 -2.81 6.27 -1.05
C THR A 28 -3.72 6.92 -2.09
N HIS A 29 -3.70 6.39 -3.31
CA HIS A 29 -4.54 6.86 -4.41
C HIS A 29 -4.92 5.70 -5.31
N LYS A 30 -6.11 5.79 -5.90
CA LYS A 30 -6.60 4.82 -6.88
C LYS A 30 -5.82 5.01 -8.18
N LEU A 31 -5.39 3.89 -8.78
CA LEU A 31 -4.73 3.91 -10.07
C LEU A 31 -5.78 4.05 -11.18
N GLN A 32 -5.32 4.30 -12.40
CA GLN A 32 -6.16 4.54 -13.57
C GLN A 32 -5.72 3.68 -14.75
N GLY A 33 -6.59 3.57 -15.76
CA GLY A 33 -6.33 2.76 -16.96
C GLY A 33 -6.32 1.27 -16.62
N VAL A 34 -5.34 0.53 -17.15
CA VAL A 34 -5.26 -0.95 -16.98
C VAL A 34 -5.09 -1.42 -15.53
N LEU A 35 -4.84 -0.50 -14.59
CA LEU A 35 -4.73 -0.78 -13.16
C LEU A 35 -5.85 -0.12 -12.34
N GLU A 36 -6.97 0.26 -12.96
CA GLU A 36 -8.07 0.96 -12.27
C GLU A 36 -8.63 0.22 -11.05
N ASP A 37 -8.53 -1.10 -11.00
CA ASP A 37 -8.94 -1.91 -9.84
C ASP A 37 -7.90 -1.95 -8.69
N ASN A 38 -6.78 -1.24 -8.85
CA ASN A 38 -5.69 -1.22 -7.90
C ASN A 38 -5.49 0.18 -7.29
N TRP A 39 -4.82 0.17 -6.15
CA TRP A 39 -4.41 1.32 -5.38
C TRP A 39 -2.90 1.32 -5.24
N ALA A 40 -2.33 2.49 -4.98
CA ALA A 40 -0.92 2.60 -4.68
C ALA A 40 -0.65 3.54 -3.50
N CYS A 41 0.27 3.15 -2.61
CA CYS A 41 0.81 4.01 -1.56
C CYS A 41 2.33 4.20 -1.72
N SER A 42 2.86 5.29 -1.18
CA SER A 42 4.27 5.67 -1.27
C SER A 42 5.11 5.08 -0.15
N VAL A 43 6.20 4.42 -0.50
CA VAL A 43 7.27 3.98 0.44
C VAL A 43 8.45 4.96 0.39
N ALA A 44 8.78 5.43 -0.81
CA ALA A 44 9.80 6.44 -1.08
C ALA A 44 9.35 7.28 -2.29
N TYR A 45 10.20 8.23 -2.73
CA TYR A 45 9.89 9.05 -3.90
C TYR A 45 9.65 8.22 -5.16
N ASP A 46 10.52 7.23 -5.43
CA ASP A 46 10.49 6.35 -6.59
C ASP A 46 9.90 4.95 -6.31
N LEU A 47 9.37 4.71 -5.10
CA LEU A 47 8.87 3.39 -4.71
C LEU A 47 7.43 3.46 -4.20
N ARG A 48 6.57 2.64 -4.81
CA ARG A 48 5.16 2.46 -4.43
C ARG A 48 4.84 0.99 -4.20
N ILE A 49 3.97 0.73 -3.23
CA ILE A 49 3.31 -0.58 -3.06
C ILE A 49 1.98 -0.48 -3.80
N ILE A 50 1.71 -1.44 -4.67
CA ILE A 50 0.43 -1.58 -5.38
C ILE A 50 -0.37 -2.68 -4.70
N PHE A 51 -1.63 -2.44 -4.40
CA PHE A 51 -2.51 -3.37 -3.72
C PHE A 51 -3.96 -3.19 -4.17
N THR A 52 -4.82 -4.14 -3.84
CA THR A 52 -6.26 -4.03 -4.03
C THR A 52 -6.98 -4.46 -2.76
N PHE A 53 -8.19 -3.96 -2.56
CA PHE A 53 -9.05 -4.38 -1.46
C PHE A 53 -9.77 -5.67 -1.86
N VAL A 54 -9.76 -6.65 -0.97
CA VAL A 54 -10.43 -7.93 -1.17
C VAL A 54 -11.36 -8.18 0.00
N GLN A 55 -12.47 -8.85 -0.27
CA GLN A 55 -13.37 -9.27 0.79
C GLN A 55 -12.73 -10.40 1.61
N ASN A 56 -12.77 -10.28 2.92
CA ASN A 56 -12.36 -11.35 3.82
C ASN A 56 -13.34 -12.53 3.67
N PRO A 57 -12.89 -13.72 3.24
CA PRO A 57 -13.81 -14.84 2.99
C PRO A 57 -14.46 -15.39 4.26
N SER A 58 -13.86 -15.15 5.43
CA SER A 58 -14.35 -15.66 6.72
C SER A 58 -15.35 -14.72 7.38
N THR A 59 -15.16 -13.41 7.23
CA THR A 59 -15.99 -12.39 7.91
C THR A 59 -16.90 -11.62 6.95
N LEU A 60 -16.68 -11.74 5.64
CA LEU A 60 -17.34 -10.98 4.56
C LEU A 60 -17.12 -9.46 4.64
N GLU A 61 -16.20 -9.01 5.49
CA GLU A 61 -15.78 -7.62 5.58
C GLU A 61 -14.89 -7.25 4.39
N THR A 62 -14.91 -5.98 3.97
CA THR A 62 -14.06 -5.42 2.90
C THR A 62 -13.13 -4.39 3.50
#